data_AF-A0A0F9K2J8-F1
#
_entry.id   AF-A0A0F9K2J8-F1
#
_cell.length_a   1.000
_cell.length_b   1.000
_cell.length_c   1.000
_cell.angle_alpha   90.00
_cell.angle_beta   90.00
_cell.angle_gamma   90.00
#
_symmetry.space_group_name_H-M   'P 1'
#
loop_
_entity.id
_entity.type
_entity.pdbx_description
1 polymer ?
#
loop_
_entity_poly.entity_id
_entity_poly.type
_entity_poly.pdbx_seq_one_letter_code
_entity_poly.pdbx_strand_id
1 'polypeptide(L)' 'DLNCAIIGDGPLLAELKIQVENEGLRNKICFLGRISDNKLNHYYKNPKIFLLTSLVINWKL' A
#
# COMPACT_ATOMS: atom_id res chain seq x y z
N ASP A 1 -0.91 11.34 14.63
CA ASP A 1 -0.37 11.50 13.27
C ASP A 1 -0.37 10.14 12.58
N LEU A 2 -0.84 10.03 11.33
CA LEU A 2 -1.04 8.76 10.61
C LEU A 2 -0.12 8.70 9.38
N ASN A 3 0.63 7.61 9.25
CA ASN A 3 1.43 7.30 8.06
C ASN A 3 0.94 5.97 7.49
N CYS A 4 0.91 5.86 6.17
CA CYS A 4 0.44 4.68 5.45
C CYS A 4 1.55 4.13 4.55
N ALA A 5 1.75 2.82 4.61
CA ALA A 5 2.60 2.11 3.68
C ALA A 5 1.72 1.30 2.72
N ILE A 6 1.93 1.51 1.41
CA ILE A 6 1.26 0.75 0.35
C ILE A 6 2.25 -0.28 -0.18
N ILE A 7 1.93 -1.55 0.03
CA ILE A 7 2.71 -2.69 -0.45
C ILE A 7 2.04 -3.24 -1.70
N GLY A 8 2.84 -3.49 -2.73
CA GLY A 8 2.38 -3.88 -4.04
C GLY A 8 2.79 -2.91 -5.13
N ASP A 9 2.61 -3.36 -6.35
CA ASP A 9 2.84 -2.59 -7.57
C ASP A 9 1.67 -2.90 -8.53
N GLY A 10 1.59 -2.17 -9.64
CA GLY A 10 0.59 -2.40 -10.65
C GLY A 10 0.62 -1.33 -11.75
N PRO A 11 -0.14 -1.55 -12.83
CA PRO A 11 -0.18 -0.64 -13.96
C PRO A 11 -0.60 0.78 -13.60
N LEU A 12 -1.32 0.96 -12.47
CA LEU A 12 -1.83 2.25 -12.01
C LEU A 12 -0.95 2.95 -10.96
N LEU A 13 0.28 2.47 -10.71
CA LEU A 13 1.15 3.05 -9.67
C LEU A 13 1.49 4.52 -9.96
N ALA A 14 1.67 4.88 -11.24
CA ALA A 14 2.03 6.24 -11.62
C ALA A 14 0.87 7.22 -11.33
N GLU A 15 -0.34 6.86 -11.73
CA GLU A 15 -1.57 7.61 -11.49
C GLU A 15 -1.85 7.75 -10.00
N LEU A 16 -1.63 6.68 -9.22
CA LEU A 16 -1.80 6.71 -7.78
C LEU A 16 -0.78 7.66 -7.11
N LYS A 17 0.47 7.70 -7.56
CA LYS A 17 1.46 8.67 -7.08
C LYS A 17 1.06 10.11 -7.39
N ILE A 18 0.51 10.38 -8.58
CA ILE A 18 0.00 11.70 -8.94
C ILE A 18 -1.15 12.12 -8.01
N GLN A 19 -2.08 11.21 -7.70
CA GLN A 19 -3.16 11.47 -6.74
C GLN A 19 -2.62 11.81 -5.35
N VAL A 20 -1.67 11.02 -4.83
CA VAL A 20 -1.02 11.32 -3.53
C VAL A 20 -0.41 12.72 -3.51
N GLU A 21 0.17 13.17 -4.61
CA GLU A 21 0.77 14.49 -4.71
C GLU A 21 -0.28 15.61 -4.77
N ASN A 22 -1.32 15.43 -5.58
CA ASN A 22 -2.41 16.40 -5.71
C ASN A 22 -3.19 16.58 -4.39
N GLU A 23 -3.28 15.52 -3.58
CA GLU A 23 -3.92 15.55 -2.27
C GLU A 23 -2.96 16.04 -1.14
N GLY A 24 -1.71 16.40 -1.48
CA GLY A 24 -0.72 16.86 -0.49
C GLY A 24 -0.26 15.79 0.49
N LEU A 25 -0.42 14.51 0.13
CA LEU A 25 -0.17 13.35 1.00
C LEU A 25 1.24 12.76 0.86
N ARG A 26 2.11 13.36 0.04
CA ARG A 26 3.48 12.88 -0.22
C ARG A 26 4.25 12.44 1.03
N ASN A 27 4.16 13.23 2.10
CA ASN A 27 4.92 13.00 3.33
C ASN A 27 4.28 11.98 4.28
N LYS A 28 3.11 11.43 3.91
CA LYS A 28 2.32 10.48 4.70
C LYS A 28 2.22 9.10 4.06
N ILE A 29 2.47 9.01 2.75
CA ILE A 29 2.36 7.76 1.99
C ILE A 29 3.74 7.26 1.58
N CYS A 30 4.03 6.01 1.91
CA CYS A 30 5.23 5.31 1.47
C CYS A 30 4.85 4.16 0.52
N PHE A 31 5.35 4.19 -0.72
CA PHE A 31 5.17 3.09 -1.67
C PHE A 31 6.34 2.12 -1.55
N LEU A 32 6.06 0.88 -1.15
CA LEU A 32 7.08 -0.15 -0.90
C LEU A 32 7.32 -1.09 -2.09
N GLY A 33 6.46 -1.04 -3.11
CA GLY A 33 6.55 -1.90 -4.28
C GLY A 33 6.35 -3.38 -3.93
N ARG A 34 6.91 -4.27 -4.76
CA ARG A 34 6.87 -5.71 -4.51
C ARG A 34 7.83 -6.10 -3.39
N ILE A 35 7.30 -6.72 -2.35
CA ILE A 35 8.08 -7.26 -1.22
C ILE A 35 8.15 -8.78 -1.35
N SER A 36 9.31 -9.36 -1.01
CA SER A 36 9.48 -10.82 -0.99
C SER A 36 8.71 -11.46 0.17
N ASP A 37 8.21 -12.67 -0.03
CA ASP A 37 7.34 -13.36 0.95
C ASP A 37 7.97 -13.47 2.34
N ASN A 38 9.28 -13.76 2.40
CA ASN A 38 10.03 -13.84 3.65
C ASN A 38 10.10 -12.50 4.42
N LYS A 39 9.82 -11.36 3.78
CA LYS A 39 9.78 -10.03 4.39
C LYS A 39 8.36 -9.54 4.67
N LEU A 40 7.32 -10.13 4.07
CA LEU A 40 5.93 -9.70 4.26
C LEU A 40 5.51 -9.74 5.74
N ASN A 41 5.92 -10.76 6.48
CA ASN A 41 5.63 -10.88 7.91
C ASN A 41 6.11 -9.66 8.72
N HIS A 42 7.24 -9.06 8.36
CA HIS A 42 7.72 -7.85 9.02
C HIS A 42 6.75 -6.67 8.80
N TYR A 43 6.22 -6.55 7.60
CA TYR A 43 5.31 -5.46 7.26
C TYR A 43 3.87 -5.67 7.73
N TYR A 44 3.41 -6.91 7.93
CA TYR A 44 2.06 -7.17 8.43
C TYR A 44 1.96 -7.19 9.96
N LYS A 45 3.06 -7.42 10.69
CA LYS A 45 3.03 -7.47 12.17
C LYS A 45 3.11 -6.12 12.86
N ASN A 46 3.70 -5.12 12.20
CA ASN A 46 4.03 -3.83 12.82
C ASN A 46 2.94 -2.74 12.71
N PRO A 47 2.10 -2.68 11.66
CA PRO A 47 1.05 -1.66 11.56
C PRO A 47 -0.02 -1.81 12.64
N LYS A 48 -0.55 -0.68 13.11
CA LYS A 48 -1.70 -0.66 14.02
C LYS A 48 -3.02 -1.04 13.34
N ILE A 49 -3.10 -0.80 12.03
CA ILE A 49 -4.30 -0.99 11.21
C ILE A 49 -3.86 -1.60 9.88
N PHE A 50 -4.59 -2.63 9.45
CA PHE A 50 -4.51 -3.18 8.10
C PHE A 50 -5.72 -2.73 7.29
N LEU A 51 -5.49 -2.24 6.07
CA LEU A 51 -6.54 -1.75 5.18
C LEU A 51 -6.66 -2.66 3.96
N LEU A 52 -7.88 -3.12 3.71
CA LEU A 52 -8.24 -3.86 2.50
C LEU A 52 -9.38 -3.10 1.82
N THR A 53 -9.06 -2.36 0.76
CA THR A 53 -9.98 -1.43 0.08
C THR A 53 -10.60 -2.00 -1.19
N SER A 54 -10.33 -3.27 -1.50
CA SER A 54 -10.89 -3.94 -2.67
C SER A 54 -12.41 -4.09 -2.53
N LEU A 55 -13.16 -3.61 -3.53
CA LEU A 55 -14.62 -3.76 -3.59
C LEU A 55 -15.05 -5.21 -3.84
N VAL A 56 -14.23 -5.95 -4.58
CA VAL A 56 -14.41 -7.38 -4.86
C VAL A 56 -13.07 -8.05 -4.63
N ILE A 57 -13.07 -9.08 -3.77
CA ILE A 57 -11.90 -9.92 -3.58
C ILE A 57 -12.22 -11.26 -4.23
N ASN A 58 -11.48 -11.60 -5.28
CA ASN A 58 -11.59 -12.89 -5.94
C ASN A 58 -10.49 -13.82 -5.41
N TRP A 59 -10.78 -14.52 -4.33
CA TRP A 59 -9.92 -15.59 -3.85
C TRP A 59 -10.08 -16.81 -4.75
N LYS A 60 -9.32 -16.86 -5.84
CA LYS A 60 -8.98 -18.16 -6.44
C LYS A 60 -7.84 -18.73 -5.60
N LEU A 61 -8.22 -19.50 -4.58
CA LEU A 61 -7.33 -20.50 -3.97
C LEU A 61 -7.10 -21.64 -4.97
#